data_AF-A0A812Z2S4-F1
#
_entry.id   AF-A0A812Z2S4-F1
#
_cell.length_a   1.000
_cell.length_b   1.000
_cell.length_c   1.000
_cell.angle_alpha   90.00
_cell.angle_beta   90.00
_cell.angle_gamma   90.00
#
_symmetry.space_group_name_H-M   'P 1'
#
loop_
_entity.id
_entity.type
_entity.pdbx_description
1 polymer ?
#
loop_
_entity_poly.entity_id
_entity_poly.type
_entity_poly.pdbx_seq_one_letter_code
_entity_poly.pdbx_strand_id
1 'polypeptide(L)'
;MQQDLDGVLSQFQYSRFFIAFTYFAVLNVLTAVFCQTAIESAQNDQTTMVHTMISNKNAILAKLQSLFYEIGSDGCDRGQLTLGAFETKMKNPEVHDFLESLGLNVWDAWSFFKLLDADGGGAVDIEEFFQGCLRHRGAARSMDVGKIIQDQEWIIHNQGKFQVLVQDDLAFVKEKLLTLAELLRSESSESDENEPGINEK
;
A
#
# COMPACT_ATOMS: atom_id res chain seq x y z
N MET A 1 70.59 -14.88 -23.46
CA MET A 1 70.25 -14.06 -22.27
C MET A 1 69.11 -13.08 -22.55
N GLN A 2 69.23 -12.10 -23.45
CA GLN A 2 68.10 -11.17 -23.74
C GLN A 2 66.90 -11.89 -24.41
N GLN A 3 67.15 -12.75 -25.41
CA GLN A 3 66.10 -13.56 -26.08
C GLN A 3 65.40 -14.57 -25.15
N ASP A 4 66.10 -15.12 -24.17
CA ASP A 4 65.49 -16.03 -23.17
C ASP A 4 64.58 -15.26 -22.21
N LEU A 5 64.97 -14.04 -21.85
CA LEU A 5 64.17 -13.18 -20.97
C LEU A 5 62.88 -12.74 -21.67
N ASP A 6 62.94 -12.35 -22.95
CA ASP A 6 61.77 -11.98 -23.74
C ASP A 6 60.80 -13.16 -23.95
N GLY A 7 61.34 -14.37 -24.18
CA GLY A 7 60.54 -15.60 -24.26
C GLY A 7 59.81 -15.91 -22.96
N VAL A 8 60.49 -15.79 -21.82
CA VAL A 8 59.89 -15.98 -20.49
C VAL A 8 58.86 -14.90 -20.17
N LEU A 9 59.13 -13.64 -20.52
CA LEU A 9 58.18 -12.53 -20.36
C LEU A 9 56.92 -12.73 -21.21
N SER A 10 57.07 -13.22 -22.45
CA SER A 10 55.95 -13.54 -23.33
C SER A 10 55.09 -14.67 -22.76
N GLN A 11 55.69 -15.75 -22.24
CA GLN A 11 54.97 -16.81 -21.53
C GLN A 11 54.19 -16.28 -20.31
N PHE A 12 54.80 -15.38 -19.52
CA PHE A 12 54.10 -14.73 -18.41
C PHE A 12 52.95 -13.85 -18.89
N GLN A 13 53.10 -13.13 -20.01
CA GLN A 13 52.02 -12.33 -20.59
C GLN A 13 50.85 -13.23 -21.02
N TYR A 14 51.09 -14.32 -21.75
CA TYR A 14 50.03 -15.25 -22.14
C TYR A 14 49.26 -15.81 -20.94
N SER A 15 49.97 -16.22 -19.88
CA SER A 15 49.31 -16.73 -18.66
C SER A 15 48.40 -15.68 -17.99
N ARG A 16 48.82 -14.40 -17.97
CA ARG A 16 48.02 -13.30 -17.40
C ARG A 16 46.79 -13.00 -18.24
N PHE A 17 46.92 -12.98 -19.57
CA PHE A 17 45.78 -12.81 -20.47
C PHE A 17 44.78 -13.95 -20.35
N PHE A 18 45.25 -15.18 -20.27
CA PHE A 18 44.38 -16.36 -20.09
C PHE A 18 43.60 -16.30 -18.77
N ILE A 19 44.27 -15.95 -17.68
CA ILE A 19 43.64 -15.79 -16.37
C ILE A 19 42.60 -14.66 -16.40
N ALA A 20 42.95 -13.48 -16.94
CA ALA A 20 42.03 -12.34 -17.03
C ALA A 20 40.78 -12.65 -17.87
N PHE A 21 40.96 -13.32 -19.02
CA PHE A 21 39.85 -13.75 -19.87
C PHE A 21 38.93 -14.75 -19.16
N THR A 22 39.50 -15.73 -18.45
CA THR A 22 38.74 -16.73 -17.68
C THR A 22 37.94 -16.07 -16.56
N TYR A 23 38.54 -15.14 -15.81
CA TYR A 23 37.83 -14.38 -14.77
C TYR A 23 36.67 -13.56 -15.37
N PHE A 24 36.88 -12.88 -16.50
CA PHE A 24 35.82 -12.13 -17.16
C PHE A 24 34.67 -13.04 -17.61
N ALA A 25 34.99 -14.20 -18.19
CA ALA A 25 33.98 -15.19 -18.58
C ALA A 25 33.18 -15.70 -17.38
N VAL A 26 33.84 -16.06 -16.28
CA VAL A 26 33.18 -16.52 -15.05
C VAL A 26 32.32 -15.42 -14.43
N LEU A 27 32.81 -14.18 -14.36
CA LEU A 27 32.05 -13.04 -13.83
C LEU A 27 30.78 -12.75 -14.63
N ASN A 28 30.84 -12.87 -15.96
CA ASN A 28 29.68 -12.68 -16.82
C ASN A 28 28.64 -13.78 -16.59
N VAL A 29 29.06 -15.05 -16.48
CA VAL A 29 28.16 -16.17 -16.14
C VAL A 29 27.53 -15.96 -14.77
N LEU A 30 28.33 -15.58 -13.77
CA LEU A 30 27.87 -15.34 -12.41
C LEU A 30 26.86 -14.18 -12.37
N THR A 31 27.15 -13.07 -13.05
CA THR A 31 26.23 -11.92 -13.16
C THR A 31 24.93 -12.33 -13.86
N ALA A 32 24.99 -13.14 -14.91
CA ALA A 32 23.80 -13.65 -15.59
C ALA A 32 22.93 -14.50 -14.67
N VAL A 33 23.53 -15.39 -13.87
CA VAL A 33 22.80 -16.20 -12.89
C VAL A 33 22.18 -15.34 -11.79
N PHE A 34 22.90 -14.34 -11.28
CA PHE A 34 22.36 -13.41 -10.28
C PHE A 34 21.22 -12.56 -10.82
N CYS A 35 21.36 -12.01 -12.04
CA CYS A 35 20.28 -11.30 -12.71
C CYS A 35 19.07 -12.21 -12.94
N GLN A 36 19.29 -13.44 -13.40
CA GLN A 36 18.21 -14.41 -13.60
C GLN A 36 17.49 -14.70 -12.28
N THR A 37 18.24 -14.94 -11.19
CA THR A 37 17.68 -15.16 -9.85
C THR A 37 16.93 -13.93 -9.34
N ALA A 38 17.43 -12.72 -9.59
CA ALA A 38 16.77 -11.47 -9.22
C ALA A 38 15.49 -11.23 -10.02
N ILE A 39 15.49 -11.53 -11.32
CA ILE A 39 14.32 -11.46 -12.19
C ILE A 39 13.29 -12.52 -11.79
N GLU A 40 13.72 -13.77 -11.57
CA GLU A 40 12.87 -14.84 -11.09
C GLU A 40 12.29 -14.51 -9.71
N SER A 41 13.07 -13.98 -8.77
CA SER A 41 12.56 -13.53 -7.46
C SER A 41 11.58 -12.37 -7.61
N ALA A 42 11.84 -11.41 -8.52
CA ALA A 42 10.92 -10.31 -8.79
C ALA A 42 9.62 -10.77 -9.50
N GLN A 43 9.68 -11.85 -10.29
CA GLN A 43 8.52 -12.44 -10.97
C GLN A 43 7.76 -13.42 -10.06
N ASN A 44 8.46 -14.18 -9.23
CA ASN A 44 7.88 -15.21 -8.37
C ASN A 44 7.14 -14.62 -7.16
N ASP A 45 7.19 -13.29 -6.97
CA ASP A 45 6.46 -12.63 -5.89
C ASP A 45 4.96 -12.49 -6.17
N GLN A 46 4.45 -12.64 -7.41
CA GLN A 46 2.99 -12.55 -7.66
C GLN A 46 2.37 -13.39 -8.79
N THR A 47 3.12 -13.93 -9.76
CA THR A 47 2.49 -14.49 -10.99
C THR A 47 2.44 -16.02 -11.09
N THR A 48 3.32 -16.78 -10.42
CA THR A 48 3.41 -18.24 -10.62
C THR A 48 2.18 -18.99 -10.09
N MET A 49 1.58 -18.57 -8.96
CA MET A 49 0.31 -19.16 -8.49
C MET A 49 -0.92 -18.66 -9.23
N VAL A 50 -0.88 -17.45 -9.80
CA VAL A 50 -2.01 -16.85 -10.53
C VAL A 50 -2.30 -17.65 -11.81
N HIS A 51 -1.25 -18.07 -12.53
CA HIS A 51 -1.41 -18.85 -13.76
C HIS A 51 -1.93 -20.28 -13.51
N THR A 52 -1.58 -20.89 -12.37
CA THR A 52 -2.13 -22.20 -11.95
C THR A 52 -3.57 -22.10 -11.44
N MET A 53 -4.00 -20.93 -10.96
CA MET A 53 -5.36 -20.73 -10.46
C MET A 53 -6.36 -20.25 -11.51
N ILE A 54 -5.93 -19.60 -12.59
CA ILE A 54 -6.82 -19.29 -13.72
C ILE A 54 -7.21 -20.58 -14.46
N SER A 55 -6.29 -21.53 -14.62
CA SER A 55 -6.60 -22.87 -15.15
C SER A 55 -7.44 -23.71 -14.18
N ASN A 56 -7.31 -23.48 -12.88
CA ASN A 56 -8.13 -24.11 -11.83
C ASN A 56 -9.32 -23.27 -11.37
N LYS A 57 -9.68 -22.17 -12.06
CA LYS A 57 -10.76 -21.25 -11.64
C LYS A 57 -12.05 -22.03 -11.38
N ASN A 58 -12.39 -22.92 -12.31
CA ASN A 58 -13.58 -23.76 -12.21
C ASN A 58 -13.49 -24.79 -11.08
N ALA A 59 -12.30 -25.32 -10.78
CA ALA A 59 -12.11 -26.27 -9.68
C ALA A 59 -12.21 -25.58 -8.30
N ILE A 60 -11.67 -24.36 -8.20
CA ILE A 60 -11.75 -23.56 -6.98
C ILE A 60 -13.19 -23.11 -6.76
N LEU A 61 -13.86 -22.59 -7.80
CA LEU A 61 -15.28 -22.24 -7.74
C LEU A 61 -16.15 -23.44 -7.37
N ALA A 62 -15.89 -24.63 -7.93
CA ALA A 62 -16.63 -25.85 -7.59
C ALA A 62 -16.43 -26.25 -6.11
N LYS A 63 -15.20 -26.13 -5.59
CA LYS A 63 -14.90 -26.41 -4.18
C LYS A 63 -15.50 -25.36 -3.24
N LEU A 64 -15.53 -24.10 -3.68
CA LEU A 64 -16.17 -23.00 -2.96
C LEU A 64 -17.68 -23.27 -2.90
N GLN A 65 -18.31 -23.56 -4.05
CA GLN A 65 -19.71 -23.97 -4.11
C GLN A 65 -20.01 -25.16 -3.21
N SER A 66 -19.16 -26.20 -3.18
CA SER A 66 -19.39 -27.34 -2.29
C SER A 66 -19.28 -26.97 -0.81
N LEU A 67 -18.27 -26.20 -0.40
CA LEU A 67 -18.12 -25.73 0.98
C LEU A 67 -19.30 -24.85 1.42
N PHE A 68 -19.75 -23.94 0.54
CA PHE A 68 -20.87 -23.07 0.85
C PHE A 68 -22.22 -23.81 0.85
N TYR A 69 -22.39 -24.82 -0.01
CA TYR A 69 -23.59 -25.65 -0.15
C TYR A 69 -23.73 -26.72 0.95
N GLU A 70 -22.66 -27.48 1.26
CA GLU A 70 -22.68 -28.51 2.32
C GLU A 70 -22.99 -27.93 3.70
N ILE A 71 -22.55 -26.70 3.94
CA ILE A 71 -22.76 -26.03 5.24
C ILE A 71 -24.09 -25.25 5.23
N GLY A 72 -24.87 -25.26 4.14
CA GLY A 72 -26.05 -24.41 3.93
C GLY A 72 -27.37 -25.09 4.29
N SER A 73 -27.70 -25.18 5.58
CA SER A 73 -29.02 -25.64 6.05
C SER A 73 -29.86 -24.59 6.77
N ASP A 74 -29.51 -23.31 6.73
CA ASP A 74 -30.39 -22.24 7.24
C ASP A 74 -30.29 -20.98 6.37
N GLY A 75 -31.26 -20.79 5.48
CA GLY A 75 -31.59 -19.48 4.91
C GLY A 75 -30.89 -19.04 3.61
N CYS A 76 -30.17 -19.92 2.90
CA CYS A 76 -29.62 -19.56 1.58
C CYS A 76 -30.66 -19.75 0.47
N ASP A 77 -31.41 -18.68 0.18
CA ASP A 77 -32.18 -18.60 -1.05
C ASP A 77 -31.21 -18.21 -2.17
N ARG A 78 -30.93 -19.11 -3.13
CA ARG A 78 -30.26 -18.83 -4.42
C ARG A 78 -28.76 -18.50 -4.46
N GLY A 79 -27.93 -19.08 -3.59
CA GLY A 79 -26.46 -19.01 -3.77
C GLY A 79 -25.82 -17.65 -3.43
N GLN A 80 -26.57 -16.81 -2.70
CA GLN A 80 -26.12 -15.56 -2.12
C GLN A 80 -25.65 -15.74 -0.69
N LEU A 81 -24.57 -15.05 -0.34
CA LEU A 81 -23.98 -15.04 0.98
C LEU A 81 -24.34 -13.72 1.67
N THR A 82 -25.16 -13.78 2.70
CA THR A 82 -25.43 -12.62 3.56
C THR A 82 -24.36 -12.50 4.65
N LEU A 83 -24.19 -11.31 5.21
CA LEU A 83 -23.20 -11.04 6.26
C LEU A 83 -23.31 -12.01 7.45
N GLY A 84 -24.52 -12.27 7.94
CA GLY A 84 -24.74 -13.18 9.08
C GLY A 84 -24.42 -14.65 8.75
N ALA A 85 -24.71 -15.08 7.51
CA ALA A 85 -24.30 -16.39 7.04
C ALA A 85 -22.77 -16.44 6.93
N PHE A 86 -22.13 -15.41 6.35
CA PHE A 86 -20.68 -15.35 6.20
C PHE A 86 -19.95 -15.41 7.54
N GLU A 87 -20.39 -14.64 8.54
CA GLU A 87 -19.79 -14.65 9.88
C GLU A 87 -19.89 -16.02 10.55
N THR A 88 -21.00 -16.74 10.33
CA THR A 88 -21.18 -18.11 10.82
C THR A 88 -20.27 -19.08 10.08
N LYS A 89 -20.06 -18.91 8.77
CA LYS A 89 -19.17 -19.74 7.95
C LYS A 89 -17.69 -19.53 8.28
N MET A 90 -17.30 -18.29 8.57
CA MET A 90 -15.93 -17.93 8.97
C MET A 90 -15.51 -18.55 10.31
N LYS A 91 -16.47 -19.00 11.14
CA LYS A 91 -16.18 -19.77 12.35
C LYS A 91 -15.85 -21.24 12.08
N ASN A 92 -16.08 -21.75 10.87
CA ASN A 92 -15.70 -23.11 10.49
C ASN A 92 -14.22 -23.15 10.10
N PRO A 93 -13.39 -24.00 10.75
CA PRO A 93 -11.97 -24.13 10.40
C PRO A 93 -11.73 -24.53 8.94
N GLU A 94 -12.61 -25.31 8.30
CA GLU A 94 -12.42 -25.70 6.89
C GLU A 94 -12.48 -24.51 5.92
N VAL A 95 -13.32 -23.51 6.22
CA VAL A 95 -13.44 -22.29 5.43
C VAL A 95 -12.22 -21.40 5.66
N HIS A 96 -11.74 -21.33 6.91
CA HIS A 96 -10.52 -20.61 7.27
C HIS A 96 -9.29 -21.20 6.57
N ASP A 97 -9.09 -22.52 6.66
CA ASP A 97 -7.97 -23.24 6.04
C ASP A 97 -8.00 -23.10 4.51
N PHE A 98 -9.20 -23.08 3.92
CA PHE A 98 -9.35 -22.85 2.49
C PHE A 98 -8.98 -21.40 2.09
N LEU A 99 -9.37 -20.39 2.87
CA LEU A 99 -8.97 -19.00 2.64
C LEU A 99 -7.46 -18.80 2.83
N GLU A 100 -6.86 -19.46 3.82
CA GLU A 100 -5.42 -19.48 4.04
C GLU A 100 -4.68 -20.19 2.90
N SER A 101 -5.24 -21.28 2.36
CA SER A 101 -4.71 -21.93 1.14
C SER A 101 -4.81 -21.04 -0.11
N LEU A 102 -5.77 -20.10 -0.09
CA LEU A 102 -5.89 -19.01 -1.05
C LEU A 102 -5.06 -17.79 -0.63
N GLY A 103 -4.14 -17.87 0.33
CA GLY A 103 -3.26 -16.76 0.73
C GLY A 103 -3.99 -15.54 1.32
N LEU A 104 -5.23 -15.70 1.78
CA LEU A 104 -6.04 -14.66 2.38
C LEU A 104 -6.05 -14.86 3.89
N ASN A 105 -5.54 -13.88 4.63
CA ASN A 105 -5.61 -13.88 6.08
C ASN A 105 -6.74 -12.95 6.54
N VAL A 106 -7.93 -13.53 6.75
CA VAL A 106 -9.15 -12.81 7.08
C VAL A 106 -9.36 -12.82 8.59
N TRP A 107 -8.87 -11.78 9.26
CA TRP A 107 -9.03 -11.59 10.71
C TRP A 107 -10.39 -10.98 11.09
N ASP A 108 -11.01 -10.24 10.18
CA ASP A 108 -12.29 -9.58 10.38
C ASP A 108 -13.23 -9.89 9.21
N ALA A 109 -14.18 -10.80 9.47
CA ALA A 109 -15.20 -11.20 8.52
C ALA A 109 -16.08 -10.02 8.07
N TRP A 110 -16.34 -9.04 8.95
CA TRP A 110 -17.18 -7.89 8.63
C TRP A 110 -16.49 -6.96 7.63
N SER A 111 -15.24 -6.58 7.93
CA SER A 111 -14.45 -5.73 7.03
C SER A 111 -14.22 -6.42 5.67
N PHE A 112 -13.98 -7.73 5.66
CA PHE A 112 -13.81 -8.47 4.42
C PHE A 112 -15.11 -8.56 3.62
N PHE A 113 -16.25 -8.84 4.26
CA PHE A 113 -17.55 -8.87 3.58
C PHE A 113 -17.88 -7.52 2.93
N LYS A 114 -17.64 -6.41 3.65
CA LYS A 114 -17.83 -5.06 3.13
C LYS A 114 -16.92 -4.72 1.94
N LEU A 115 -15.75 -5.34 1.88
CA LEU A 115 -14.80 -5.20 0.77
C LEU A 115 -15.27 -5.97 -0.49
N LEU A 116 -16.04 -7.04 -0.28
CA LEU A 116 -16.63 -7.88 -1.33
C LEU A 116 -17.96 -7.31 -1.85
N ASP A 117 -18.80 -6.77 -0.96
CA ASP A 117 -20.10 -6.12 -1.23
C ASP A 117 -19.90 -4.72 -1.83
N ALA A 118 -19.44 -4.68 -3.09
CA ALA A 118 -19.09 -3.43 -3.77
C ALA A 118 -20.31 -2.61 -4.21
N ASP A 119 -21.46 -3.27 -4.40
CA ASP A 119 -22.75 -2.67 -4.74
C ASP A 119 -23.56 -2.25 -3.50
N GLY A 120 -23.16 -2.71 -2.30
CA GLY A 120 -23.81 -2.38 -1.04
C GLY A 120 -25.19 -3.04 -0.90
N GLY A 121 -25.40 -4.16 -1.60
CA GLY A 121 -26.64 -4.92 -1.59
C GLY A 121 -26.83 -5.74 -0.31
N GLY A 122 -25.77 -5.91 0.49
CA GLY A 122 -25.79 -6.71 1.72
C GLY A 122 -25.83 -8.23 1.47
N ALA A 123 -25.63 -8.64 0.22
CA ALA A 123 -25.55 -10.03 -0.23
C ALA A 123 -24.46 -10.12 -1.29
N VAL A 124 -23.59 -11.14 -1.17
CA VAL A 124 -22.46 -11.36 -2.09
C VAL A 124 -22.66 -12.70 -2.78
N ASP A 125 -22.64 -12.71 -4.11
CA ASP A 125 -22.69 -13.96 -4.87
C ASP A 125 -21.37 -14.74 -4.74
N ILE A 126 -21.43 -16.06 -4.91
CA ILE A 126 -20.22 -16.93 -4.87
C ILE A 126 -19.16 -16.50 -5.89
N GLU A 127 -19.57 -16.05 -7.07
CA GLU A 127 -18.65 -15.56 -8.10
C GLU A 127 -18.02 -14.22 -7.68
N GLU A 128 -18.78 -13.32 -7.05
CA GLU A 128 -18.28 -12.06 -6.52
C GLU A 128 -17.33 -12.29 -5.34
N PHE A 129 -17.65 -13.25 -4.48
CA PHE A 129 -16.78 -13.71 -3.40
C PHE A 129 -15.45 -14.22 -3.97
N PHE A 130 -15.48 -15.08 -4.99
CA PHE A 130 -14.29 -15.60 -5.63
C PHE A 130 -13.48 -14.50 -6.33
N GLN A 131 -14.14 -13.60 -7.05
CA GLN A 131 -13.48 -12.48 -7.72
C GLN A 131 -12.85 -11.51 -6.72
N GLY A 132 -13.54 -11.23 -5.62
CA GLY A 132 -13.00 -10.40 -4.54
C GLY A 132 -11.83 -11.09 -3.83
N CYS A 133 -11.92 -12.40 -3.55
CA CYS A 133 -10.78 -13.18 -3.06
C CYS A 133 -9.57 -13.09 -4.01
N LEU A 134 -9.79 -13.20 -5.32
CA LEU A 134 -8.74 -13.09 -6.33
C LEU A 134 -8.14 -11.67 -6.38
N ARG A 135 -8.99 -10.64 -6.27
CA ARG A 135 -8.58 -9.23 -6.25
C ARG A 135 -7.76 -8.87 -5.02
N HIS A 136 -8.06 -9.49 -3.89
CA HIS A 136 -7.45 -9.18 -2.60
C HIS A 136 -6.28 -10.11 -2.20
N ARG A 137 -6.04 -11.20 -2.93
CA ARG A 137 -4.91 -12.12 -2.70
C ARG A 137 -3.54 -11.59 -3.14
N GLY A 138 -3.47 -10.85 -4.26
CA GLY A 138 -2.23 -10.19 -4.71
C GLY A 138 -1.82 -9.01 -3.82
N ALA A 139 -2.63 -8.70 -2.82
CA ALA A 139 -2.46 -7.56 -1.98
C ALA A 139 -2.95 -7.91 -0.58
N ALA A 140 -2.16 -8.71 0.14
CA ALA A 140 -2.13 -8.58 1.60
C ALA A 140 -1.94 -7.10 2.03
N ARG A 141 -1.44 -6.23 1.13
CA ARG A 141 -1.50 -4.76 1.21
C ARG A 141 -2.84 -4.09 0.83
N SER A 142 -3.77 -4.72 0.13
CA SER A 142 -5.01 -4.06 -0.37
C SER A 142 -6.06 -3.84 0.69
N MET A 143 -6.10 -4.65 1.75
CA MET A 143 -7.00 -4.39 2.87
C MET A 143 -6.49 -3.21 3.70
N ASP A 144 -5.18 -3.16 3.94
CA ASP A 144 -4.51 -1.99 4.53
C ASP A 144 -4.64 -0.75 3.64
N VAL A 145 -4.43 -0.87 2.32
CA VAL A 145 -4.56 0.23 1.36
C VAL A 145 -6.03 0.66 1.20
N GLY A 146 -6.99 -0.26 1.24
CA GLY A 146 -8.42 0.05 1.22
C GLY A 146 -8.84 0.82 2.46
N LYS A 147 -8.35 0.42 3.63
CA LYS A 147 -8.53 1.17 4.88
C LYS A 147 -7.84 2.54 4.82
N ILE A 148 -6.62 2.62 4.28
CA ILE A 148 -5.92 3.89 4.06
C ILE A 148 -6.72 4.79 3.12
N ILE A 149 -7.25 4.29 2.00
CA ILE A 149 -8.06 5.07 1.06
C ILE A 149 -9.34 5.57 1.74
N GLN A 150 -10.01 4.72 2.52
CA GLN A 150 -11.21 5.10 3.26
C GLN A 150 -10.91 6.16 4.33
N ASP A 151 -9.81 6.00 5.09
CA ASP A 151 -9.35 6.98 6.07
C ASP A 151 -8.93 8.28 5.36
N GLN A 152 -8.35 8.21 4.16
CA GLN A 152 -7.96 9.37 3.36
C GLN A 152 -9.17 10.16 2.88
N GLU A 153 -10.21 9.50 2.37
CA GLU A 153 -11.49 10.12 2.00
C GLU A 153 -12.14 10.83 3.19
N TRP A 154 -12.11 10.20 4.37
CA TRP A 154 -12.61 10.81 5.61
C TRP A 154 -11.79 12.05 6.02
N ILE A 155 -10.46 11.97 5.96
CA ILE A 155 -9.55 13.09 6.26
C ILE A 155 -9.78 14.24 5.27
N ILE A 156 -9.91 13.96 3.97
CA ILE A 156 -10.16 14.98 2.93
C ILE A 156 -11.50 15.68 3.19
N HIS A 157 -12.55 14.93 3.52
CA HIS A 157 -13.85 15.50 3.85
C HIS A 157 -13.79 16.39 5.10
N ASN A 158 -13.01 16.01 6.11
CA ASN A 158 -12.86 16.79 7.34
C ASN A 158 -11.89 17.99 7.19
N GLN A 159 -10.91 17.91 6.30
CA GLN A 159 -9.96 19.00 6.01
C GLN A 159 -10.67 20.26 5.53
N GLY A 160 -11.69 20.14 4.68
CA GLY A 160 -12.44 21.29 4.18
C GLY A 160 -13.08 22.12 5.30
N LYS A 161 -13.60 21.46 6.34
CA LYS A 161 -14.21 22.13 7.51
C LYS A 161 -13.15 22.81 8.39
N PHE A 162 -12.02 22.16 8.61
CA PHE A 162 -10.91 22.73 9.37
C PHE A 162 -10.31 23.96 8.67
N GLN A 163 -10.16 23.90 7.35
CA GLN A 163 -9.59 24.99 6.57
C GLN A 163 -10.44 26.27 6.65
N VAL A 164 -11.78 26.14 6.60
CA VAL A 164 -12.69 27.28 6.79
C VAL A 164 -12.57 27.86 8.19
N LEU A 165 -12.54 27.00 9.22
CA LEU A 165 -12.44 27.43 10.62
C LEU A 165 -11.14 28.17 10.93
N VAL A 166 -10.00 27.65 10.44
CA VAL A 166 -8.69 28.29 10.58
C VAL A 166 -8.64 29.61 9.81
N GLN A 167 -9.25 29.68 8.63
CA GLN A 167 -9.23 30.89 7.81
C GLN A 167 -10.04 32.03 8.46
N ASP A 168 -11.18 31.71 9.07
CA ASP A 168 -11.99 32.67 9.84
C ASP A 168 -11.25 33.16 11.09
N ASP A 169 -10.67 32.25 11.88
CA ASP A 169 -9.90 32.63 13.09
C ASP A 169 -8.68 33.48 12.74
N LEU A 170 -7.96 33.14 11.66
CA LEU A 170 -6.80 33.91 11.21
C LEU A 170 -7.20 35.31 10.70
N ALA A 171 -8.34 35.43 10.02
CA ALA A 171 -8.88 36.71 9.58
C ALA A 171 -9.24 37.58 10.79
N PHE A 172 -9.89 37.00 11.79
CA PHE A 172 -10.25 37.68 13.03
C PHE A 172 -9.02 38.16 13.82
N VAL A 173 -8.00 37.30 13.97
CA VAL A 173 -6.75 37.67 14.63
C VAL A 173 -6.05 38.81 13.88
N LYS A 174 -6.02 38.78 12.54
CA LYS A 174 -5.43 39.83 11.73
C LYS A 174 -6.14 41.18 11.92
N GLU A 175 -7.46 41.18 11.98
CA GLU A 175 -8.27 42.39 12.21
C GLU A 175 -8.01 43.00 13.60
N LYS A 176 -7.97 42.15 14.63
CA LYS A 176 -7.62 42.54 16.01
C LYS A 176 -6.21 43.13 16.11
N LEU A 177 -5.25 42.59 15.36
CA LEU A 177 -3.87 43.05 15.37
C LEU A 177 -3.71 44.41 14.66
N LEU A 178 -4.44 44.61 13.54
CA LEU A 178 -4.46 45.88 12.83
C LEU A 178 -5.07 47.00 13.69
N THR A 179 -6.19 46.73 14.36
CA THR A 179 -6.83 47.69 15.27
C THR A 179 -5.95 48.04 16.47
N LEU A 180 -5.25 47.06 17.06
CA LEU A 180 -4.26 47.31 18.12
C LEU A 180 -3.06 48.14 17.63
N ALA A 181 -2.57 47.87 16.42
CA ALA A 181 -1.47 48.61 15.82
C ALA A 181 -1.85 50.07 15.53
N GLU A 182 -3.10 50.33 15.11
CA GLU A 182 -3.63 51.68 14.93
C GLU A 182 -3.76 52.44 16.27
N LEU A 183 -4.23 51.78 17.33
CA LEU A 183 -4.34 52.38 18.66
C LEU A 183 -2.97 52.73 19.27
N LEU A 184 -1.99 51.82 19.16
CA LEU A 184 -0.62 52.07 19.60
C LEU A 184 0.03 53.22 18.80
N ARG A 185 -0.30 53.33 17.51
CA ARG A 185 0.16 54.43 16.67
C ARG A 185 -0.44 55.76 17.13
N SER A 186 -1.72 55.80 17.51
CA SER A 186 -2.34 57.02 18.06
C SER A 186 -1.80 57.42 19.44
N GLU A 187 -1.50 56.47 20.33
CA GLU A 187 -0.89 56.75 21.65
C GLU A 187 0.55 57.27 21.53
N SER A 188 1.31 56.80 20.54
CA SER A 188 2.68 57.30 20.29
C SER A 188 2.73 58.74 19.79
N SER A 189 1.64 59.26 19.22
CA SER A 189 1.54 60.66 18.77
C SER A 189 1.08 61.63 19.86
N GLU A 190 0.44 61.17 20.94
CA GLU A 190 0.04 62.01 22.08
C GLU A 190 1.17 62.24 23.11
N SER A 191 2.24 61.44 23.05
CA SER A 191 3.37 61.54 23.98
C SER A 191 4.44 62.58 23.60
N ASP A 192 4.43 63.09 22.36
CA ASP A 192 5.38 64.11 21.87
C ASP A 192 4.87 65.57 22.01
N GLU A 193 3.60 65.80 22.35
CA GLU A 193 3.04 67.17 22.48
C GLU A 193 3.03 67.74 23.92
N ASN A 194 3.51 66.99 24.92
CA ASN A 194 3.46 67.43 26.32
C ASN A 194 4.84 67.64 26.96
N GLU A 195 5.73 68.36 26.27
CA GLU A 195 6.94 68.94 26.88
C GLU A 195 6.66 70.42 27.23
N PRO A 196 6.37 70.77 28.49
CA PRO A 196 6.16 72.16 28.88
C PRO A 196 7.50 72.89 28.80
N GLY A 197 7.62 73.83 27.87
CA GLY A 197 8.79 74.69 27.70
C GLY A 197 9.20 75.34 29.01
N ILE A 198 10.30 74.86 29.58
CA ILE A 198 10.98 75.50 30.69
C ILE A 198 11.73 76.70 30.11
N ASN A 199 11.14 77.86 30.36
CA ASN A 199 11.63 79.17 29.99
C ASN A 199 12.62 79.63 31.08
N GLU A 200 13.93 79.63 30.81
CA GLU A 200 14.91 80.26 31.69
C GLU A 200 15.88 81.16 30.93
N LYS A 201 15.68 82.46 31.17
CA LYS A 201 16.57 83.64 31.24
C LYS A 201 17.98 83.57 30.66
#